data_AF-A0A1G4QI36-F1
#
_entry.id   AF-A0A1G4QI36-F1
#
_cell.length_a   1.000
_cell.length_b   1.000
_cell.length_c   1.000
_cell.angle_alpha   90.00
_cell.angle_beta   90.00
_cell.angle_gamma   90.00
#
_symmetry.space_group_name_H-M   'P 1'
#
loop_
_entity.id
_entity.type
_entity.pdbx_description
1 polymer ?
#
loop_
_entity_poly.entity_id
_entity_poly.type
_entity_poly.pdbx_seq_one_letter_code
_entity_poly.pdbx_strand_id
1 'polypeptide(L)'
;MLVITIIHKIIAVLNTYNTARKKNSLTKFETLIFGLMIVFTIGAIILFFIDKRYFEMIYNRHGGFIGYFTVLLLLVIFLVSAVYIVRLSRYRSIQFCVVLILTGIASLFFIAEKMSSLPDLFHLSTHSLFKANTAILGANANGIIKINETGKIVLYWILIAASAFYFLILPFIYRSNFRAKRFIDRIGIPIPHRNHVIAIIILTILIMLFSAVNESEVLWLNLSAIFLLILLCPENIGVFRR
;
A
#
# COMPACT_ATOMS: atom_id res chain seq x y z
N MET A 1 -12.03 -5.63 26.91
CA MET A 1 -13.38 -5.25 26.43
C MET A 1 -13.32 -4.29 25.24
N LEU A 2 -12.62 -3.15 25.34
CA LEU A 2 -12.51 -2.12 24.28
C LEU A 2 -11.99 -2.63 22.91
N VAL A 3 -10.92 -3.45 22.91
CA VAL A 3 -10.31 -4.00 21.69
C VAL A 3 -11.29 -4.88 20.91
N ILE A 4 -12.09 -5.69 21.61
CA ILE A 4 -13.08 -6.58 20.99
C ILE A 4 -14.20 -5.76 20.33
N THR A 5 -14.64 -4.68 20.97
CA THR A 5 -15.65 -3.76 20.42
C THR A 5 -15.15 -3.03 19.18
N ILE A 6 -13.88 -2.60 19.17
CA ILE A 6 -13.24 -1.97 18.01
C ILE A 6 -13.15 -2.96 16.85
N ILE A 7 -12.69 -4.19 17.12
CA ILE A 7 -12.62 -5.25 16.10
C ILE A 7 -14.00 -5.53 15.51
N HIS A 8 -15.05 -5.62 16.33
CA HIS A 8 -16.43 -5.82 15.84
C HIS A 8 -16.91 -4.66 14.95
N LYS A 9 -16.62 -3.40 15.31
CA LYS A 9 -16.95 -2.24 14.47
C LYS A 9 -16.19 -2.27 13.14
N ILE A 10 -14.90 -2.59 13.15
CA ILE A 10 -14.09 -2.72 11.93
C ILE A 10 -14.65 -3.84 11.04
N ILE A 11 -15.03 -4.97 11.64
CA ILE A 11 -15.66 -6.09 10.91
C ILE A 11 -17.00 -5.68 10.30
N ALA A 12 -17.83 -4.93 11.02
CA ALA A 12 -19.10 -4.43 10.50
C ALA A 12 -18.87 -3.50 9.29
N VAL A 13 -17.92 -2.58 9.39
CA VAL A 13 -17.53 -1.68 8.29
C VAL A 13 -17.03 -2.48 7.08
N LEU A 14 -16.14 -3.46 7.29
CA LEU A 14 -15.66 -4.36 6.23
C LEU A 14 -16.80 -5.11 5.56
N ASN A 15 -17.77 -5.63 6.32
CA ASN A 15 -18.92 -6.33 5.76
C ASN A 15 -19.80 -5.41 4.89
N THR A 16 -20.04 -4.18 5.33
CA THR A 16 -20.79 -3.18 4.55
C THR A 16 -20.08 -2.87 3.23
N TYR A 17 -18.77 -2.68 3.26
CA TYR A 17 -18.00 -2.44 2.02
C TYR A 17 -17.96 -3.65 1.10
N ASN A 18 -17.71 -4.83 1.67
CA ASN A 18 -17.66 -6.06 0.92
C ASN A 18 -18.99 -6.27 0.20
N THR A 19 -20.14 -6.00 0.83
CA THR A 19 -21.48 -6.20 0.23
C THR A 19 -21.92 -5.09 -0.75
N ALA A 20 -21.44 -3.85 -0.59
CA ALA A 20 -21.89 -2.71 -1.38
C ALA A 20 -21.41 -2.71 -2.85
N ARG A 21 -20.31 -3.41 -3.17
CA ARG A 21 -19.74 -3.39 -4.52
C ARG A 21 -20.51 -4.30 -5.49
N LYS A 22 -21.37 -3.70 -6.31
CA LYS A 22 -21.96 -4.34 -7.50
C LYS A 22 -20.90 -4.53 -8.59
N LYS A 23 -21.08 -5.56 -9.44
CA LYS A 23 -20.19 -5.92 -10.55
C LYS A 23 -19.96 -4.70 -11.46
N ASN A 24 -18.80 -4.05 -11.30
CA ASN A 24 -18.25 -2.92 -12.06
C ASN A 24 -18.60 -1.48 -11.66
N SER A 25 -19.45 -1.22 -10.66
CA SER A 25 -19.69 0.16 -10.18
C SER A 25 -18.72 0.54 -9.06
N LEU A 26 -18.14 1.74 -9.13
CA LEU A 26 -17.37 2.32 -8.02
C LEU A 26 -18.27 2.48 -6.78
N THR A 27 -17.77 2.06 -5.62
CA THR A 27 -18.44 2.38 -4.36
C THR A 27 -18.20 3.86 -3.99
N LYS A 28 -19.09 4.47 -3.19
CA LYS A 28 -18.90 5.85 -2.72
C LYS A 28 -17.55 6.07 -2.04
N PHE A 29 -17.05 5.06 -1.32
CA PHE A 29 -15.75 5.10 -0.67
C PHE A 29 -14.59 5.00 -1.65
N GLU A 30 -14.68 4.15 -2.66
CA GLU A 30 -13.68 4.11 -3.74
C GLU A 30 -13.61 5.44 -4.48
N THR A 31 -14.76 6.02 -4.81
CA THR A 31 -14.83 7.35 -5.42
C THR A 31 -14.21 8.41 -4.52
N LEU A 32 -14.45 8.37 -3.21
CA LEU A 32 -13.85 9.29 -2.25
C LEU A 32 -12.33 9.14 -2.21
N ILE A 33 -11.81 7.93 -2.08
CA ILE A 33 -10.36 7.69 -2.00
C ILE A 33 -9.68 8.05 -3.33
N PHE A 34 -10.24 7.66 -4.47
CA PHE A 34 -9.71 8.06 -5.78
C PHE A 34 -9.74 9.57 -5.99
N GLY A 35 -10.84 10.24 -5.62
CA GLY A 35 -10.94 11.69 -5.65
C GLY A 35 -9.87 12.36 -4.78
N LEU A 36 -9.67 11.86 -3.57
CA LEU A 36 -8.64 12.36 -2.65
C LEU A 36 -7.22 12.20 -3.24
N MET A 37 -6.93 11.04 -3.85
CA MET A 37 -5.62 10.80 -4.49
C MET A 37 -5.38 11.72 -5.69
N ILE A 38 -6.43 11.97 -6.49
CA ILE A 38 -6.36 12.93 -7.60
C ILE A 38 -6.10 14.34 -7.06
N VAL A 39 -6.81 14.76 -6.02
CA VAL A 39 -6.62 16.09 -5.40
C VAL A 39 -5.19 16.25 -4.86
N PHE A 40 -4.65 15.26 -4.14
CA PHE A 40 -3.27 15.31 -3.68
C PHE A 40 -2.28 15.35 -4.85
N THR A 41 -2.50 14.56 -5.89
CA THR A 41 -1.59 14.52 -7.06
C THR A 41 -1.64 15.84 -7.84
N ILE A 42 -2.82 16.41 -8.09
CA ILE A 42 -2.97 17.72 -8.74
C ILE A 42 -2.39 18.82 -7.87
N GLY A 43 -2.63 18.80 -6.55
CA GLY A 43 -2.03 19.73 -5.61
C GLY A 43 -0.50 19.67 -5.63
N ALA A 44 0.07 18.46 -5.73
CA ALA A 44 1.50 18.24 -5.89
C ALA A 44 2.03 18.89 -7.18
N ILE A 45 1.35 18.66 -8.31
CA ILE A 45 1.71 19.27 -9.61
C ILE A 45 1.68 20.80 -9.53
N ILE A 46 0.57 21.37 -9.03
CA ILE A 46 0.40 22.82 -8.91
C ILE A 46 1.51 23.43 -8.03
N LEU A 47 1.74 22.86 -6.85
CA LEU A 47 2.77 23.35 -5.94
C LEU A 47 4.17 23.21 -6.54
N PHE A 48 4.45 22.12 -7.25
CA PHE A 48 5.75 21.92 -7.90
C PHE A 48 6.07 23.05 -8.90
N PHE A 49 5.07 23.50 -9.68
CA PHE A 49 5.26 24.56 -10.67
C PHE A 49 5.18 25.97 -10.09
N ILE A 50 4.43 26.20 -9.01
CA ILE A 50 4.30 27.53 -8.38
C ILE A 50 5.45 27.82 -7.41
N ASP A 51 5.70 26.91 -6.47
CA ASP A 51 6.70 27.09 -5.42
C ASP A 51 7.31 25.73 -5.05
N LYS A 52 8.47 25.47 -5.64
CA LYS A 52 9.23 24.25 -5.40
C LYS A 52 9.61 24.06 -3.93
N ARG A 53 9.85 25.14 -3.17
CA ARG A 53 10.19 25.04 -1.73
C ARG A 53 8.98 24.59 -0.92
N TYR A 54 7.80 25.12 -1.23
CA TYR A 54 6.57 24.72 -0.55
C TYR A 54 6.17 23.28 -0.91
N PHE A 55 6.37 22.90 -2.18
CA PHE A 55 6.24 21.50 -2.61
C PHE A 55 7.18 20.59 -1.81
N GLU A 56 8.47 20.93 -1.70
CA GLU A 56 9.42 20.15 -0.90
C GLU A 56 9.00 20.11 0.57
N MET A 57 8.51 21.20 1.17
CA MET A 57 8.04 21.16 2.56
C MET A 57 6.90 20.15 2.78
N ILE A 58 5.98 20.00 1.83
CA ILE A 58 4.80 19.12 1.97
C ILE A 58 5.06 17.68 1.50
N TYR A 59 5.87 17.51 0.44
CA TYR A 59 6.04 16.25 -0.28
C TYR A 59 7.44 15.62 -0.13
N ASN A 60 8.37 16.25 0.60
CA ASN A 60 9.72 15.69 0.79
C ASN A 60 9.70 14.39 1.61
N ARG A 61 10.51 13.43 1.17
CA ARG A 61 10.79 12.17 1.86
C ARG A 61 11.27 12.36 3.31
N HIS A 62 11.97 13.45 3.59
CA HIS A 62 12.61 13.72 4.89
C HIS A 62 11.79 14.59 5.85
N GLY A 63 10.53 14.90 5.53
CA GLY A 63 9.80 15.94 6.26
C GLY A 63 8.35 16.19 5.89
N GLY A 64 7.91 15.63 4.78
CA GLY A 64 6.63 15.96 4.18
C GLY A 64 5.44 15.37 4.92
N PHE A 65 4.39 16.18 5.04
CA PHE A 65 3.06 15.78 5.52
C PHE A 65 2.54 14.49 4.84
N ILE A 66 2.83 14.32 3.55
CA ILE A 66 2.42 13.16 2.76
C ILE A 66 3.04 11.85 3.24
N GLY A 67 4.26 11.88 3.80
CA GLY A 67 4.88 10.68 4.37
C GLY A 67 4.10 10.13 5.55
N TYR A 68 3.59 11.00 6.44
CA TYR A 68 2.73 10.58 7.56
C TYR A 68 1.41 9.97 7.08
N PHE A 69 0.80 10.56 6.05
CA PHE A 69 -0.43 10.03 5.48
C PHE A 69 -0.22 8.67 4.80
N THR A 70 0.93 8.47 4.14
CA THR A 70 1.34 7.17 3.60
C THR A 70 1.51 6.12 4.71
N VAL A 71 2.16 6.48 5.82
CA VAL A 71 2.31 5.59 6.98
C VAL A 71 0.96 5.23 7.60
N LEU A 72 0.03 6.18 7.68
CA LEU A 72 -1.33 5.91 8.14
C LEU A 72 -2.03 4.88 7.26
N LEU A 73 -1.95 5.01 5.92
CA LEU A 73 -2.55 4.05 5.00
C LEU A 73 -1.94 2.66 5.14
N LEU A 74 -0.62 2.56 5.27
CA LEU A 74 0.08 1.30 5.50
C LEU A 74 -0.31 0.67 6.85
N LEU A 75 -0.50 1.48 7.89
CA LEU A 75 -0.98 0.98 9.19
C LEU A 75 -2.39 0.42 9.06
N VAL A 76 -3.27 1.06 8.29
CA VAL A 76 -4.61 0.53 8.01
C VAL A 76 -4.51 -0.78 7.23
N ILE A 77 -3.61 -0.90 6.24
CA ILE A 77 -3.36 -2.15 5.50
C ILE A 77 -2.94 -3.28 6.46
N PHE A 78 -2.04 -2.99 7.39
CA PHE A 78 -1.61 -3.94 8.43
C PHE A 78 -2.81 -4.40 9.28
N LEU A 79 -3.61 -3.46 9.79
CA LEU A 79 -4.76 -3.76 10.64
C LEU A 79 -5.84 -4.56 9.89
N VAL A 80 -6.15 -4.20 8.64
CA VAL A 80 -7.10 -4.92 7.80
C VAL A 80 -6.62 -6.35 7.53
N SER A 81 -5.34 -6.53 7.22
CA SER A 81 -4.73 -7.86 7.06
C SER A 81 -4.88 -8.71 8.32
N ALA A 82 -4.60 -8.13 9.49
CA ALA A 82 -4.74 -8.81 10.79
C ALA A 82 -6.20 -9.20 11.08
N VAL A 83 -7.15 -8.30 10.82
CA VAL A 83 -8.59 -8.57 10.98
C VAL A 83 -9.05 -9.69 10.05
N TYR A 84 -8.60 -9.71 8.79
CA TYR A 84 -8.92 -10.82 7.88
C TYR A 84 -8.35 -12.15 8.37
N ILE A 85 -7.13 -12.19 8.90
CA ILE A 85 -6.55 -13.41 9.48
C ILE A 85 -7.42 -13.90 10.65
N VAL A 86 -7.73 -13.04 11.61
CA VAL A 86 -8.54 -13.42 12.78
C VAL A 86 -9.91 -13.96 12.36
N ARG A 87 -10.54 -13.33 11.36
CA ARG A 87 -11.88 -13.70 10.91
C ARG A 87 -11.91 -14.96 10.04
N LEU A 88 -10.96 -15.09 9.11
CA LEU A 88 -11.02 -16.07 8.02
C LEU A 88 -10.06 -17.24 8.19
N SER A 89 -9.10 -17.18 9.12
CA SER A 89 -8.11 -18.26 9.32
C SER A 89 -8.72 -19.62 9.60
N ARG A 90 -9.89 -19.67 10.25
CA ARG A 90 -10.61 -20.93 10.52
C ARG A 90 -11.33 -21.51 9.30
N TYR A 91 -11.56 -20.71 8.26
CA TYR A 91 -12.37 -21.08 7.09
C TYR A 91 -11.57 -21.14 5.79
N ARG A 92 -10.34 -20.63 5.79
CA ARG A 92 -9.49 -20.52 4.59
C ARG A 92 -8.22 -21.36 4.74
N SER A 93 -7.54 -21.55 3.62
CA SER A 93 -6.31 -22.35 3.56
C SER A 93 -5.19 -21.68 4.36
N ILE A 94 -4.19 -22.47 4.77
CA ILE A 94 -2.96 -21.93 5.39
C ILE A 94 -2.27 -20.94 4.43
N GLN A 95 -2.33 -21.20 3.11
CA GLN A 95 -1.77 -20.31 2.09
C GLN A 95 -2.41 -18.92 2.12
N PHE A 96 -3.74 -18.84 2.30
CA PHE A 96 -4.47 -17.59 2.50
C PHE A 96 -3.94 -16.80 3.69
N CYS A 97 -3.75 -17.47 4.83
CA CYS A 97 -3.20 -16.83 6.01
C CYS A 97 -1.77 -16.35 5.78
N VAL A 98 -0.92 -17.15 5.12
CA VAL A 98 0.47 -16.78 4.80
C VAL A 98 0.51 -15.51 3.94
N VAL A 99 -0.33 -15.40 2.90
CA VAL A 99 -0.38 -14.20 2.05
C VAL A 99 -0.75 -12.95 2.85
N LEU A 100 -1.75 -13.03 3.73
CA LEU A 100 -2.13 -11.90 4.58
C LEU A 100 -1.06 -11.55 5.62
N ILE A 101 -0.38 -12.55 6.19
CA ILE A 101 0.74 -12.34 7.10
C ILE A 101 1.88 -11.62 6.36
N LEU A 102 2.25 -12.09 5.17
CA LEU A 102 3.27 -11.44 4.34
C LEU A 102 2.87 -10.02 3.97
N THR A 103 1.59 -9.79 3.64
CA THR A 103 1.07 -8.45 3.35
C THR A 103 1.19 -7.52 4.57
N GLY A 104 0.82 -8.02 5.76
CA GLY A 104 0.98 -7.28 7.02
C GLY A 104 2.45 -6.98 7.34
N ILE A 105 3.34 -7.96 7.25
CA ILE A 105 4.77 -7.78 7.51
C ILE A 105 5.39 -6.81 6.50
N ALA A 106 5.07 -6.93 5.21
CA ALA A 106 5.53 -5.99 4.19
C ALA A 106 5.08 -4.56 4.51
N SER A 107 3.82 -4.36 4.92
CA SER A 107 3.34 -3.04 5.31
C SER A 107 4.10 -2.47 6.52
N LEU A 108 4.43 -3.28 7.53
CA LEU A 108 5.26 -2.86 8.66
C LEU A 108 6.68 -2.47 8.23
N PHE A 109 7.27 -3.20 7.30
CA PHE A 109 8.59 -2.87 6.75
C PHE A 109 8.56 -1.50 6.05
N PHE A 110 7.57 -1.24 5.20
CA PHE A 110 7.41 0.06 4.55
C PHE A 110 7.09 1.19 5.54
N ILE A 111 6.33 0.92 6.60
CA ILE A 111 6.11 1.88 7.70
C ILE A 111 7.43 2.24 8.36
N ALA A 112 8.26 1.24 8.70
CA ALA A 112 9.54 1.47 9.35
C ALA A 112 10.48 2.31 8.47
N GLU A 113 10.59 1.98 7.17
CA GLU A 113 11.36 2.76 6.20
C GLU A 113 10.88 4.22 6.14
N LYS A 114 9.56 4.45 6.02
CA LYS A 114 9.00 5.80 5.94
C LYS A 114 9.14 6.58 7.24
N MET A 115 8.83 5.96 8.39
CA MET A 115 9.00 6.57 9.71
C MET A 115 10.45 6.92 10.03
N SER A 116 11.42 6.11 9.57
CA SER A 116 12.84 6.40 9.75
C SER A 116 13.31 7.64 9.00
N SER A 117 12.64 7.99 7.90
CA SER A 117 12.93 9.16 7.09
C SER A 117 12.21 10.42 7.61
N LEU A 118 11.15 10.26 8.40
CA LEU A 118 10.31 11.37 8.85
C LEU A 118 10.87 12.06 10.12
N PRO A 119 10.68 13.38 10.27
CA PRO A 119 11.01 14.11 11.47
C PRO A 119 10.29 13.54 12.69
N ASP A 120 10.94 13.64 13.83
CA ASP A 120 10.33 13.27 15.10
C ASP A 120 9.32 14.35 15.50
N LEU A 121 8.04 14.10 15.26
CA LEU A 121 6.96 15.03 15.62
C LEU A 121 6.60 15.00 17.10
N PHE A 122 6.96 13.93 17.81
CA PHE A 122 6.44 13.67 19.16
C PHE A 122 7.53 13.51 20.22
N HIS A 123 8.81 13.67 19.85
CA HIS A 123 9.96 13.46 20.74
C HIS A 123 9.84 12.15 21.53
N LEU A 124 9.25 11.13 20.90
CA LEU A 124 8.99 9.84 21.52
C LEU A 124 10.30 9.06 21.49
N SER A 125 10.69 8.48 22.62
CA SER A 125 11.85 7.59 22.73
C SER A 125 11.82 6.41 21.76
N THR A 126 10.65 6.07 21.21
CA THR A 126 10.50 5.08 20.14
C THR A 126 11.06 5.54 18.79
N HIS A 127 11.04 6.85 18.49
CA HIS A 127 11.61 7.40 17.25
C HIS A 127 13.13 7.29 17.24
N SER A 128 13.78 7.57 18.38
CA SER A 128 15.22 7.36 18.53
C SER A 128 15.60 5.88 18.44
N LEU A 129 14.74 4.95 18.88
CA LEU A 129 14.94 3.51 18.65
C LEU A 129 14.85 3.14 17.16
N PHE A 130 13.88 3.67 16.40
CA PHE A 130 13.81 3.43 14.95
C PHE A 130 15.02 3.99 14.23
N LYS A 131 15.46 5.21 14.57
CA LYS A 131 16.60 5.89 13.95
C LYS A 131 17.94 5.26 14.33
N ALA A 132 18.11 4.82 15.58
CA ALA A 132 19.29 4.10 16.03
C ALA A 132 19.36 2.69 15.41
N ASN A 133 18.23 1.96 15.36
CA ASN A 133 18.21 0.67 14.69
C ASN A 133 18.41 0.80 13.18
N THR A 134 17.86 1.81 12.49
CA THR A 134 18.16 2.02 11.06
C THR A 134 19.57 2.54 10.80
N ALA A 135 20.18 3.27 11.73
CA ALA A 135 21.61 3.63 11.65
C ALA A 135 22.51 2.41 11.88
N ILE A 136 22.16 1.50 12.78
CA ILE A 136 22.89 0.25 13.02
C ILE A 136 22.63 -0.77 11.90
N LEU A 137 21.39 -0.91 11.41
CA LEU A 137 21.07 -1.68 10.21
C LEU A 137 21.78 -1.06 9.01
N GLY A 138 21.80 0.27 8.89
CA GLY A 138 22.46 1.00 7.83
C GLY A 138 23.98 0.90 7.90
N ALA A 139 24.60 0.81 9.09
CA ALA A 139 26.03 0.64 9.28
C ALA A 139 26.48 -0.82 9.08
N ASN A 140 25.75 -1.80 9.63
CA ASN A 140 26.01 -3.23 9.42
C ASN A 140 25.68 -3.65 7.99
N ALA A 141 24.59 -3.11 7.44
CA ALA A 141 24.30 -3.28 6.04
C ALA A 141 25.32 -2.51 5.21
N ASN A 142 25.79 -1.29 5.51
CA ASN A 142 26.88 -0.64 4.75
C ASN A 142 28.22 -1.40 4.80
N GLY A 143 28.51 -2.14 5.88
CA GLY A 143 29.65 -3.06 5.94
C GLY A 143 29.52 -4.27 5.00
N ILE A 144 28.28 -4.69 4.70
CA ILE A 144 27.95 -5.82 3.79
C ILE A 144 27.56 -5.31 2.38
N ILE A 145 27.10 -4.06 2.24
CA ILE A 145 26.53 -3.42 1.05
C ILE A 145 27.58 -2.67 0.25
N LYS A 146 28.73 -2.30 0.84
CA LYS A 146 29.88 -1.83 0.03
C LYS A 146 30.33 -2.87 -1.01
N ILE A 147 29.85 -4.11 -0.91
CA ILE A 147 30.11 -5.23 -1.83
C ILE A 147 28.90 -5.52 -2.76
N ASN A 148 27.72 -4.89 -2.57
CA ASN A 148 26.48 -5.32 -3.27
C ASN A 148 25.50 -4.18 -3.68
N GLU A 149 26.00 -3.04 -4.15
CA GLU A 149 25.14 -2.02 -4.80
C GLU A 149 24.36 -2.59 -6.00
N THR A 150 24.97 -3.53 -6.72
CA THR A 150 24.31 -4.30 -7.80
C THR A 150 23.08 -5.06 -7.28
N GLY A 151 23.16 -5.70 -6.11
CA GLY A 151 22.05 -6.43 -5.51
C GLY A 151 20.87 -5.52 -5.13
N LYS A 152 21.12 -4.27 -4.71
CA LYS A 152 20.06 -3.29 -4.46
C LYS A 152 19.34 -2.88 -5.75
N ILE A 153 20.08 -2.66 -6.82
CA ILE A 153 19.53 -2.32 -8.14
C ILE A 153 18.68 -3.49 -8.66
N VAL A 154 19.19 -4.72 -8.58
CA VAL A 154 18.46 -5.93 -8.98
C VAL A 154 17.17 -6.10 -8.17
N LEU A 155 17.22 -5.92 -6.85
CA LEU A 155 16.03 -5.99 -6.00
C LEU A 155 14.97 -4.94 -6.41
N TYR A 156 15.41 -3.71 -6.72
CA TYR A 156 14.52 -2.64 -7.17
C TYR A 156 13.82 -2.99 -8.49
N TRP A 157 14.56 -3.50 -9.48
CA TRP A 157 13.99 -3.96 -10.75
C TRP A 157 13.04 -5.14 -10.57
N ILE A 158 13.36 -6.09 -9.69
CA ILE A 158 12.47 -7.21 -9.36
C ILE A 158 11.17 -6.69 -8.74
N LEU A 159 11.23 -5.72 -7.82
CA LEU A 159 10.02 -5.13 -7.22
C LEU A 159 9.16 -4.41 -8.25
N ILE A 160 9.77 -3.65 -9.17
CA ILE A 160 9.06 -3.00 -10.27
C ILE A 160 8.39 -4.03 -11.17
N ALA A 161 9.14 -5.05 -11.60
CA ALA A 161 8.62 -6.11 -12.46
C ALA A 161 7.48 -6.88 -11.78
N ALA A 162 7.63 -7.23 -10.50
CA ALA A 162 6.60 -7.89 -9.71
C ALA A 162 5.34 -7.03 -9.54
N SER A 163 5.51 -5.72 -9.31
CA SER A 163 4.40 -4.78 -9.19
C SER A 163 3.67 -4.61 -10.53
N ALA A 164 4.40 -4.42 -11.63
CA ALA A 164 3.84 -4.34 -12.97
C ALA A 164 3.08 -5.63 -13.33
N PHE A 165 3.66 -6.80 -13.02
CA PHE A 165 2.98 -8.09 -13.18
C PHE A 165 1.69 -8.16 -12.36
N TYR A 166 1.72 -7.78 -11.08
CA TYR A 166 0.56 -7.81 -10.20
C TYR A 166 -0.59 -6.89 -10.65
N PHE A 167 -0.28 -5.68 -11.11
CA PHE A 167 -1.31 -4.72 -11.52
C PHE A 167 -1.82 -4.94 -12.94
N LEU A 168 -0.95 -5.29 -13.89
CA LEU A 168 -1.31 -5.35 -15.32
C LEU A 168 -1.65 -6.77 -15.77
N ILE A 169 -0.80 -7.74 -15.42
CA ILE A 169 -0.85 -9.08 -15.99
C ILE A 169 -1.76 -9.99 -15.15
N LEU A 170 -1.63 -9.96 -13.83
CA LEU A 170 -2.36 -10.87 -12.94
C LEU A 170 -3.89 -10.75 -13.05
N PRO A 171 -4.52 -9.55 -13.15
CA PRO A 171 -5.97 -9.44 -13.32
C PRO A 171 -6.44 -9.95 -14.67
N PHE A 172 -5.59 -9.88 -15.70
CA PHE A 172 -5.89 -10.45 -17.01
C PHE A 172 -5.89 -11.97 -16.95
N ILE A 173 -4.85 -12.58 -16.38
CA ILE A 173 -4.75 -14.04 -16.16
C ILE A 173 -5.92 -14.55 -15.32
N TYR A 174 -6.27 -13.83 -14.24
CA TYR A 174 -7.36 -14.19 -13.35
C TYR A 174 -8.72 -14.24 -14.08
N ARG A 175 -8.95 -13.33 -15.04
CA ARG A 175 -10.20 -13.28 -15.81
C ARG A 175 -10.24 -14.26 -16.98
N SER A 176 -9.09 -14.58 -17.58
CA SER A 176 -9.01 -15.39 -18.81
C SER A 176 -8.93 -16.90 -18.55
N ASN A 177 -8.38 -17.32 -17.40
CA ASN A 177 -8.10 -18.74 -17.15
C ASN A 177 -8.74 -19.25 -15.84
N PHE A 178 -9.68 -20.18 -15.96
CA PHE A 178 -10.38 -20.78 -14.82
C PHE A 178 -9.45 -21.52 -13.84
N ARG A 179 -8.41 -22.20 -14.33
CA ARG A 179 -7.44 -22.90 -13.47
C ARG A 179 -6.63 -21.90 -12.65
N ALA A 180 -6.16 -20.83 -13.29
CA ALA A 180 -5.42 -19.76 -12.62
C ALA A 180 -6.30 -19.05 -11.58
N LYS A 181 -7.56 -18.74 -11.94
CA LYS A 181 -8.56 -18.21 -11.01
C LYS A 181 -8.71 -19.06 -9.76
N ARG A 182 -8.96 -20.37 -9.92
CA ARG A 182 -9.13 -21.30 -8.79
C ARG A 182 -7.88 -21.39 -7.90
N PHE A 183 -6.70 -21.34 -8.51
CA PHE A 183 -5.42 -21.34 -7.79
C PHE A 183 -5.23 -20.05 -6.98
N ILE A 184 -5.44 -18.89 -7.60
CA ILE A 184 -5.37 -17.57 -6.97
C ILE A 184 -6.36 -17.46 -5.81
N ASP A 185 -7.60 -17.90 -6.01
CA ASP A 185 -8.65 -17.89 -4.99
C ASP A 185 -8.32 -18.82 -3.82
N ARG A 186 -7.65 -19.95 -4.07
CA ARG A 186 -7.18 -20.86 -3.01
C ARG A 186 -6.06 -20.25 -2.18
N ILE A 187 -5.13 -19.54 -2.84
CA ILE A 187 -4.01 -18.87 -2.18
C ILE A 187 -4.47 -17.60 -1.46
N GLY A 188 -5.56 -16.97 -1.88
CA GLY A 188 -6.06 -15.77 -1.22
C GLY A 188 -5.37 -14.47 -1.63
N ILE A 189 -4.82 -14.41 -2.84
CA ILE A 189 -4.24 -13.16 -3.35
C ILE A 189 -5.40 -12.21 -3.70
N PRO A 190 -5.46 -11.00 -3.12
CA PRO A 190 -6.46 -10.02 -3.51
C PRO A 190 -6.16 -9.51 -4.92
N ILE A 191 -7.16 -9.53 -5.80
CA ILE A 191 -6.98 -9.18 -7.21
C ILE A 191 -7.44 -7.74 -7.48
N PRO A 192 -6.61 -6.90 -8.15
CA PRO A 192 -7.03 -5.56 -8.50
C PRO A 192 -8.15 -5.57 -9.53
N HIS A 193 -9.16 -4.74 -9.30
CA HIS A 193 -10.24 -4.51 -10.25
C HIS A 193 -9.76 -3.62 -11.41
N ARG A 194 -10.46 -3.65 -12.55
CA ARG A 194 -10.21 -2.75 -13.68
C ARG A 194 -10.09 -1.28 -13.28
N ASN A 195 -10.93 -0.82 -12.35
CA ASN A 195 -10.93 0.56 -11.89
C ASN A 195 -9.65 0.91 -11.11
N HIS A 196 -9.07 -0.07 -10.39
CA HIS A 196 -7.81 0.12 -9.67
C HIS A 196 -6.65 0.24 -10.66
N VAL A 197 -6.68 -0.57 -11.72
CA VAL A 197 -5.71 -0.52 -12.83
C VAL A 197 -5.84 0.77 -13.64
N ILE A 198 -7.06 1.27 -13.89
CA ILE A 198 -7.26 2.55 -14.56
C ILE A 198 -6.74 3.69 -13.65
N ALA A 199 -7.07 3.66 -12.36
CA ALA A 199 -6.63 4.68 -11.41
C ALA A 199 -5.09 4.73 -11.29
N ILE A 200 -4.42 3.59 -11.20
CA ILE A 200 -2.95 3.56 -11.10
C ILE A 200 -2.29 4.12 -12.37
N ILE A 201 -2.82 3.81 -13.56
CA ILE A 201 -2.31 4.34 -14.83
C ILE A 201 -2.49 5.86 -14.88
N ILE A 202 -3.69 6.36 -14.58
CA ILE A 202 -3.98 7.81 -14.58
C ILE A 202 -3.06 8.54 -13.59
N LEU A 203 -2.96 8.05 -12.35
CA LEU A 203 -2.13 8.69 -11.33
C LEU A 203 -0.64 8.63 -11.68
N THR A 204 -0.17 7.54 -12.29
CA THR A 204 1.23 7.43 -12.75
C THR A 204 1.52 8.42 -13.87
N ILE A 205 0.62 8.54 -14.86
CA ILE A 205 0.76 9.54 -15.94
C ILE A 205 0.77 10.96 -15.37
N LEU A 206 -0.08 11.26 -14.40
CA LEU A 206 -0.09 12.57 -13.75
C LEU A 206 1.22 12.85 -13.00
N ILE A 207 1.79 11.85 -12.33
CA ILE A 207 3.08 12.01 -11.63
C ILE A 207 4.23 12.29 -12.61
N MET A 208 4.22 11.66 -13.79
CA MET A 208 5.24 11.90 -14.84
C MET A 208 5.28 13.35 -15.35
N LEU A 209 4.31 14.20 -15.01
CA LEU A 209 4.29 15.61 -15.40
C LEU A 209 5.28 16.48 -14.60
N PHE A 210 5.87 15.99 -13.51
CA PHE A 210 6.85 16.73 -12.69
C PHE A 210 8.07 15.86 -12.32
N SER A 211 9.23 16.49 -12.03
CA SER A 211 10.57 15.87 -12.09
C SER A 211 10.90 14.70 -11.13
N ALA A 212 11.64 13.71 -11.67
CA ALA A 212 12.05 12.39 -11.15
C ALA A 212 12.58 12.25 -9.72
N VAL A 213 13.16 13.29 -9.11
CA VAL A 213 13.76 13.15 -7.76
C VAL A 213 12.69 13.13 -6.66
N ASN A 214 11.54 13.78 -6.89
CA ASN A 214 10.47 13.93 -5.90
C ASN A 214 9.14 13.24 -6.29
N GLU A 215 9.08 12.59 -7.45
CA GLU A 215 7.95 11.76 -7.91
C GLU A 215 7.63 10.61 -6.93
N SER A 216 8.65 10.11 -6.24
CA SER A 216 8.55 8.87 -5.48
C SER A 216 7.52 8.97 -4.34
N GLU A 217 7.45 10.07 -3.59
CA GLU A 217 6.58 10.16 -2.40
C GLU A 217 5.09 10.21 -2.74
N VAL A 218 4.71 10.95 -3.78
CA VAL A 218 3.32 10.96 -4.29
C VAL A 218 2.94 9.58 -4.84
N LEU A 219 3.88 8.91 -5.52
CA LEU A 219 3.68 7.55 -6.00
C LEU A 219 3.45 6.57 -4.84
N TRP A 220 4.27 6.64 -3.78
CA TRP A 220 4.11 5.78 -2.59
C TRP A 220 2.77 5.99 -1.90
N LEU A 221 2.29 7.23 -1.82
CA LEU A 221 0.97 7.55 -1.31
C LEU A 221 -0.12 6.88 -2.15
N ASN A 222 -0.10 7.13 -3.47
CA ASN A 222 -1.11 6.63 -4.41
C ASN A 222 -1.13 5.10 -4.43
N LEU A 223 0.04 4.45 -4.44
CA LEU A 223 0.18 3.00 -4.37
C LEU A 223 -0.40 2.44 -3.07
N SER A 224 -0.11 3.06 -1.93
CA SER A 224 -0.63 2.61 -0.63
C SER A 224 -2.15 2.73 -0.56
N ALA A 225 -2.72 3.81 -1.09
CA ALA A 225 -4.16 3.99 -1.15
C ALA A 225 -4.84 2.96 -2.07
N ILE A 226 -4.28 2.73 -3.26
CA ILE A 226 -4.81 1.73 -4.19
C ILE A 226 -4.69 0.32 -3.61
N PHE A 227 -3.57 0.00 -2.98
CA PHE A 227 -3.36 -1.30 -2.36
C PHE A 227 -4.35 -1.54 -1.21
N LEU A 228 -4.61 -0.52 -0.39
CA LEU A 228 -5.66 -0.56 0.61
C LEU A 228 -7.04 -0.85 -0.03
N LEU A 229 -7.39 -0.16 -1.12
CA LEU A 229 -8.64 -0.42 -1.85
C LEU A 229 -8.69 -1.83 -2.46
N ILE A 230 -7.57 -2.37 -2.93
CA ILE A 230 -7.50 -3.75 -3.42
C ILE A 230 -7.74 -4.75 -2.28
N LEU A 231 -7.22 -4.49 -1.09
CA LEU A 231 -7.43 -5.36 0.06
C LEU A 231 -8.88 -5.29 0.59
N LEU A 232 -9.48 -4.10 0.58
CA LEU A 232 -10.86 -3.88 1.02
C LEU A 232 -11.87 -4.38 -0.02
N CYS A 233 -11.63 -4.11 -1.30
CA CYS A 233 -12.55 -4.35 -2.40
C CYS A 233 -11.87 -5.10 -3.55
N PRO A 234 -11.32 -6.32 -3.34
CA PRO A 234 -10.70 -7.06 -4.43
C PRO A 234 -11.73 -7.55 -5.45
N GLU A 235 -11.30 -7.85 -6.67
CA GLU A 235 -12.14 -8.47 -7.71
C GLU A 235 -12.62 -9.86 -7.27
N ASN A 236 -11.81 -10.61 -6.53
CA ASN A 236 -12.16 -11.89 -5.93
C ASN A 236 -12.74 -11.76 -4.51
N ILE A 237 -13.62 -10.78 -4.29
CA ILE A 237 -14.22 -10.48 -2.98
C ILE A 237 -14.87 -11.70 -2.31
N GLY A 238 -15.37 -12.67 -3.09
CA GLY A 238 -15.96 -13.91 -2.55
C GLY A 238 -14.98 -14.73 -1.68
N VAL A 239 -13.68 -14.59 -1.90
CA VAL A 239 -12.63 -15.23 -1.08
C VAL A 239 -12.47 -14.55 0.28
N PHE A 240 -12.76 -13.24 0.34
CA PHE A 240 -12.63 -12.41 1.54
C PHE A 240 -13.95 -12.27 2.31
N ARG A 241 -15.01 -12.96 1.86
CA ARG A 241 -16.27 -13.11 2.57
C ARG A 241 -16.32 -14.47 3.28
N ARG A 242 -17.14 -14.53 4.34
CA ARG A 242 -17.51 -15.79 5.00
C ARG A 242 -18.65 -16.42 4.23
#